data_AF-A0A251WCE9-F1
#
_entry.id   AF-A0A251WCE9-F1
#
_cell.length_a   1.000
_cell.length_b   1.000
_cell.length_c   1.000
_cell.angle_alpha   90.00
_cell.angle_beta   90.00
_cell.angle_gamma   90.00
#
_symmetry.space_group_name_H-M   'P 1'
#
loop_
_entity.id
_entity.type
_entity.pdbx_description
1 polymer ?
#
loop_
_entity_poly.entity_id
_entity_poly.type
_entity_poly.pdbx_seq_one_letter_code
_entity_poly.pdbx_strand_id
1 'polypeptide(L)'
;MAGGFGRRMGERTRDKPKPLLEVGGRPLLEHTLSWLENAQIDHIYVSVYYLAEQIADYMRSRVSSVPHSLVREDKPLGTAGVLSILAEKLHKPILVVNADVLTRLDLPALLEFHAAHGNDGTLAVSPYKIDVP
;
A
#
# COMPACT_ATOMS: atom_id res chain seq x y z
N MET A 1 -2.03 0.89 1.32
CA MET A 1 -3.22 1.78 1.31
C MET A 1 -3.81 1.90 -0.07
N ALA A 2 -5.08 1.55 -0.26
CA ALA A 2 -5.75 1.58 -1.57
C ALA A 2 -7.11 2.33 -1.57
N GLY A 3 -7.54 2.90 -0.44
CA GLY A 3 -8.89 3.46 -0.24
C GLY A 3 -9.16 4.90 -0.72
N GLY A 4 -8.21 5.58 -1.37
CA GLY A 4 -8.43 6.95 -1.85
C GLY A 4 -9.47 7.03 -2.98
N PHE A 5 -10.29 8.09 -3.01
CA PHE A 5 -11.35 8.27 -4.03
C PHE A 5 -10.86 8.39 -5.48
N GLY A 6 -9.55 8.43 -5.76
CA GLY A 6 -9.01 8.59 -7.11
C GLY A 6 -9.32 9.94 -7.79
N ARG A 7 -10.04 10.85 -7.12
CA ARG A 7 -10.62 12.10 -7.70
C ARG A 7 -9.64 13.01 -8.45
N ARG A 8 -8.33 12.92 -8.17
CA ARG A 8 -7.31 13.70 -8.89
C ARG A 8 -7.02 13.18 -10.31
N MET A 9 -7.48 11.98 -10.69
CA MET A 9 -7.27 11.38 -12.02
C MET A 9 -8.51 11.40 -12.93
N GLY A 10 -9.59 12.11 -12.54
CA GLY A 10 -10.73 12.39 -13.42
C GLY A 10 -11.40 11.13 -13.99
N GLU A 11 -11.52 11.08 -15.32
CA GLU A 11 -12.29 10.05 -16.03
C GLU A 11 -11.69 8.63 -15.95
N ARG A 12 -10.37 8.49 -15.77
CA ARG A 12 -9.67 7.20 -15.78
C ARG A 12 -9.93 6.33 -14.55
N THR A 13 -10.53 6.90 -13.50
CA THR A 13 -10.83 6.21 -12.24
C THR A 13 -12.33 6.11 -11.95
N ARG A 14 -13.21 6.40 -12.92
CA ARG A 14 -14.67 6.30 -12.74
C ARG A 14 -15.13 4.86 -12.57
N ASP A 15 -14.58 3.95 -13.38
CA ASP A 15 -15.06 2.56 -13.44
C ASP A 15 -14.00 1.54 -12.99
N LYS A 16 -12.76 1.98 -12.78
CA LYS A 16 -11.63 1.15 -12.33
C LYS A 16 -10.87 1.85 -11.21
N PRO A 17 -10.63 1.21 -10.05
CA PRO A 17 -9.90 1.83 -8.95
C PRO A 17 -8.43 2.04 -9.36
N LYS A 18 -7.83 3.16 -8.93
CA LYS A 18 -6.44 3.53 -9.27
C LYS A 18 -5.43 2.38 -9.05
N PRO A 19 -5.48 1.62 -7.94
CA PRO A 19 -4.58 0.47 -7.73
C PRO A 19 -4.68 -0.62 -8.81
N LEU A 20 -5.80 -0.72 -9.53
CA LEU A 20 -5.96 -1.69 -10.63
C LEU A 20 -5.58 -1.13 -12.01
N LEU A 21 -5.17 0.14 -12.11
CA LEU A 21 -4.63 0.69 -13.36
C LEU A 21 -3.31 0.01 -13.70
N GLU A 22 -3.12 -0.27 -14.99
CA GLU A 22 -1.96 -1.01 -15.47
C GLU A 22 -0.78 -0.10 -15.75
N VAL A 23 0.40 -0.53 -15.31
CA VAL A 23 1.71 0.05 -15.63
C VAL A 23 2.62 -1.10 -16.04
N GLY A 24 3.18 -1.05 -17.25
CA GLY A 24 4.04 -2.13 -17.76
C GLY A 24 3.32 -3.48 -17.85
N GLY A 25 2.03 -3.49 -18.22
CA GLY A 25 1.22 -4.71 -18.40
C GLY A 25 0.74 -5.37 -17.11
N ARG A 26 0.95 -4.76 -15.94
CA ARG A 26 0.49 -5.27 -14.64
C ARG A 26 -0.18 -4.16 -13.81
N PRO A 27 -1.20 -4.47 -12.99
CA PRO A 27 -1.82 -3.51 -12.08
C PRO A 27 -0.80 -2.84 -11.14
N LEU A 28 -0.99 -1.57 -10.80
CA LEU A 28 -0.17 -0.86 -9.79
C LEU A 28 -0.09 -1.64 -8.46
N LEU A 29 -1.23 -2.17 -8.01
CA LEU A 29 -1.32 -2.98 -6.81
C LEU A 29 -0.43 -4.24 -6.91
N GLU A 30 -0.31 -4.85 -8.09
CA GLU A 30 0.53 -6.03 -8.30
C GLU A 30 2.01 -5.74 -8.06
N HIS A 31 2.48 -4.59 -8.53
CA HIS A 31 3.86 -4.17 -8.32
C HIS A 31 4.13 -3.96 -6.83
N THR A 32 3.21 -3.32 -6.10
CA THR A 32 3.33 -3.12 -4.65
C THR A 32 3.30 -4.45 -3.91
N LEU A 33 2.34 -5.34 -4.21
CA LEU A 33 2.23 -6.65 -3.55
C LEU A 33 3.46 -7.51 -3.78
N SER A 34 3.90 -7.63 -5.03
CA SER A 34 5.12 -8.39 -5.37
C SER A 34 6.36 -7.85 -4.65
N TRP A 35 6.49 -6.53 -4.55
CA TRP A 35 7.59 -5.89 -3.85
C TRP A 35 7.57 -6.18 -2.33
N LEU A 36 6.39 -6.15 -1.71
CA LEU A 36 6.21 -6.51 -0.29
C LEU A 36 6.47 -8.00 -0.03
N GLU A 37 6.01 -8.87 -0.92
CA GLU A 37 6.22 -10.32 -0.83
C GLU A 37 7.70 -10.70 -0.95
N ASN A 38 8.43 -10.05 -1.85
CA ASN A 38 9.88 -10.23 -1.98
C ASN A 38 10.65 -9.78 -0.72
N ALA A 39 10.08 -8.87 0.06
CA ALA A 39 10.63 -8.45 1.35
C ALA A 39 10.23 -9.37 2.52
N GLN A 40 9.51 -10.47 2.26
CA GLN A 40 9.13 -11.49 3.24
C GLN A 40 8.39 -10.95 4.48
N ILE A 41 7.48 -10.00 4.26
CA ILE A 41 6.63 -9.47 5.34
C ILE A 41 5.68 -10.56 5.83
N ASP A 42 5.37 -10.58 7.13
CA ASP A 42 4.54 -11.61 7.77
C ASP A 42 3.09 -11.65 7.24
N HIS A 43 2.47 -10.47 7.03
CA HIS A 43 1.07 -10.34 6.63
C HIS A 43 0.82 -9.01 5.91
N ILE A 44 0.05 -9.03 4.84
CA ILE A 44 -0.30 -7.84 4.07
C ILE A 44 -1.75 -7.43 4.32
N TYR A 45 -1.96 -6.21 4.84
CA TYR A 45 -3.29 -5.62 4.96
C TYR A 45 -3.52 -4.58 3.86
N VAL A 46 -4.58 -4.75 3.09
CA VAL A 46 -4.97 -3.81 2.02
C VAL A 46 -6.24 -3.09 2.46
N SER A 47 -6.12 -1.82 2.85
CA SER A 47 -7.29 -0.99 3.12
C SER A 47 -7.96 -0.56 1.81
N VAL A 48 -9.27 -0.78 1.72
CA VAL A 48 -10.09 -0.54 0.55
C VAL A 48 -11.36 0.22 0.94
N TYR A 49 -11.82 1.10 0.05
CA TYR A 49 -13.05 1.86 0.23
C TYR A 49 -13.82 1.96 -1.10
N TYR A 50 -13.34 2.82 -2.01
CA TYR A 50 -13.95 2.99 -3.32
C TYR A 50 -13.70 1.77 -4.24
N LEU A 51 -14.76 1.23 -4.86
CA LEU A 51 -14.75 0.03 -5.70
C LEU A 51 -14.06 -1.18 -5.04
N ALA A 52 -14.28 -1.34 -3.72
CA ALA A 52 -13.63 -2.38 -2.92
C ALA A 52 -13.86 -3.82 -3.43
N GLU A 53 -14.99 -4.11 -4.07
CA GLU A 53 -15.25 -5.43 -4.67
C GLU A 53 -14.25 -5.77 -5.78
N GLN A 54 -13.93 -4.83 -6.67
CA GLN A 54 -12.97 -5.10 -7.76
C GLN A 54 -11.57 -5.42 -7.20
N ILE A 55 -11.16 -4.70 -6.15
CA ILE A 55 -9.90 -5.01 -5.47
C ILE A 55 -9.99 -6.36 -4.77
N ALA A 56 -11.14 -6.68 -4.16
CA ALA A 56 -11.33 -7.98 -3.52
C ALA A 56 -11.23 -9.14 -4.50
N ASP A 57 -11.86 -9.03 -5.66
CA ASP A 57 -11.82 -10.05 -6.71
C ASP A 57 -10.41 -10.21 -7.29
N TYR A 58 -9.69 -9.10 -7.46
CA TYR A 58 -8.27 -9.15 -7.81
C TYR A 58 -7.46 -9.92 -6.76
N MET A 59 -7.59 -9.58 -5.47
CA MET A 59 -6.87 -10.24 -4.38
C MET A 59 -7.23 -11.72 -4.21
N ARG A 60 -8.44 -12.15 -4.64
CA ARG A 60 -8.87 -13.56 -4.61
C ARG A 60 -8.32 -14.37 -5.78
N SER A 61 -8.20 -13.75 -6.96
CA SER A 61 -7.72 -14.42 -8.18
C SER A 61 -6.20 -14.54 -8.24
N ARG A 62 -5.49 -13.71 -7.47
CA ARG A 62 -4.03 -13.72 -7.37
C ARG A 62 -3.50 -14.89 -6.54
N VAL A 63 -2.36 -15.44 -6.97
CA VAL A 63 -1.52 -16.30 -6.13
C VAL A 63 -0.58 -15.43 -5.30
N SER A 64 -0.69 -15.51 -3.98
CA SER A 64 0.17 -14.77 -3.05
C SER A 64 1.09 -15.72 -2.29
N SER A 65 2.33 -15.30 -2.04
CA SER A 65 3.29 -16.05 -1.20
C SER A 65 3.17 -15.68 0.28
N VAL A 66 2.52 -14.56 0.59
CA VAL A 66 2.31 -14.04 1.94
C VAL A 66 0.81 -13.96 2.24
N PRO A 67 0.37 -14.28 3.47
CA PRO A 67 -1.01 -14.07 3.88
C PRO A 67 -1.47 -12.63 3.68
N HIS A 68 -2.67 -12.44 3.13
CA HIS A 68 -3.24 -11.12 2.92
C HIS A 68 -4.67 -11.00 3.43
N SER A 69 -5.06 -9.78 3.81
CA SER A 69 -6.42 -9.47 4.23
C SER A 69 -6.86 -8.10 3.74
N LEU A 70 -8.13 -8.01 3.37
CA LEU A 70 -8.76 -6.74 3.04
C LEU A 70 -9.31 -6.10 4.30
N VAL A 71 -9.10 -4.80 4.45
CA VAL A 71 -9.74 -4.00 5.49
C VAL A 71 -10.66 -3.01 4.80
N ARG A 72 -11.97 -3.20 4.96
CA ARG A 72 -12.96 -2.27 4.44
C ARG A 72 -13.10 -1.08 5.39
N GLU A 73 -13.01 0.11 4.83
CA GLU A 73 -13.35 1.34 5.54
C GLU A 73 -14.80 1.70 5.22
N ASP A 74 -15.64 1.98 6.21
CA ASP A 74 -17.03 2.43 5.97
C ASP A 74 -17.09 3.89 5.51
N LYS A 75 -16.07 4.66 5.89
CA LYS A 75 -15.84 6.06 5.52
C LYS A 75 -14.34 6.25 5.32
N PRO A 76 -13.87 7.19 4.50
CA PRO A 76 -12.45 7.45 4.33
C PRO A 76 -11.87 7.92 5.68
N LEU A 77 -11.19 7.05 6.41
CA LEU A 77 -10.67 7.35 7.76
C LEU A 77 -9.34 8.13 7.70
N GLY A 78 -8.86 8.45 6.50
CA GLY A 78 -7.59 9.13 6.25
C GLY A 78 -6.40 8.17 6.20
N THR A 79 -5.20 8.72 5.98
CA THR A 79 -3.98 7.96 5.65
C THR A 79 -3.55 6.96 6.72
N ALA A 80 -3.87 7.19 7.99
CA ALA A 80 -3.56 6.26 9.07
C ALA A 80 -4.82 5.67 9.74
N GLY A 81 -6.01 5.98 9.22
CA GLY A 81 -7.26 5.61 9.85
C GLY A 81 -7.49 4.10 9.94
N VAL A 82 -6.94 3.34 8.99
CA VAL A 82 -6.96 1.86 9.04
C VAL A 82 -6.15 1.30 10.22
N LEU A 83 -5.16 2.04 10.74
CA LEU A 83 -4.35 1.58 11.86
C LEU A 83 -5.17 1.50 13.14
N SER A 84 -6.20 2.32 13.32
CA SER A 84 -7.08 2.20 14.50
C SER A 84 -7.92 0.91 14.46
N ILE A 85 -8.28 0.44 13.26
CA ILE A 85 -8.99 -0.84 13.06
C ILE A 85 -8.07 -2.03 13.33
N LEU A 86 -6.78 -1.88 13.00
CA LEU A 86 -5.79 -2.94 13.12
C LEU A 86 -5.03 -2.90 14.45
N ALA A 87 -5.17 -1.86 15.27
CA ALA A 87 -4.34 -1.60 16.44
C ALA A 87 -4.19 -2.82 17.37
N GLU A 88 -5.28 -3.52 17.66
CA GLU A 88 -5.27 -4.69 18.55
C GLU A 88 -4.57 -5.92 17.95
N LYS A 89 -4.34 -5.95 16.64
CA LYS A 89 -3.71 -7.05 15.90
C LYS A 89 -2.23 -6.80 15.60
N LEU A 90 -1.74 -5.59 15.88
CA LEU A 90 -0.40 -5.14 15.50
C LEU A 90 0.52 -5.13 16.73
N HIS A 91 1.39 -6.14 16.83
CA HIS A 91 2.37 -6.28 17.92
C HIS A 91 3.83 -6.18 17.45
N LYS A 92 4.02 -6.01 16.14
CA LYS A 92 5.33 -5.88 15.49
C LYS A 92 5.42 -4.54 14.77
N PRO A 93 6.63 -4.05 14.43
CA PRO A 93 6.79 -2.91 13.55
C PRO A 93 5.95 -3.08 12.28
N ILE A 94 5.28 -2.00 11.87
CA ILE A 94 4.41 -1.99 10.71
C ILE A 94 5.03 -1.18 9.58
N LEU A 95 4.90 -1.71 8.36
CA LEU A 95 5.24 -0.97 7.16
C LEU A 95 3.97 -0.41 6.55
N VAL A 96 3.89 0.92 6.43
CA VAL A 96 2.76 1.61 5.79
C VAL A 96 3.20 2.14 4.44
N VAL A 97 2.58 1.63 3.38
CA VAL A 97 2.87 2.03 1.99
C VAL A 97 1.60 2.41 1.24
N ASN A 98 1.71 3.40 0.36
CA ASN A 98 0.66 3.75 -0.58
C ASN A 98 0.67 2.78 -1.77
N ALA A 99 -0.49 2.25 -2.17
CA ALA A 99 -0.60 1.26 -3.24
C ALA A 99 -0.45 1.84 -4.65
N ASP A 100 -0.21 3.15 -4.76
CA ASP A 100 0.06 3.85 -6.01
C ASP A 100 1.49 4.40 -6.10
N VAL A 101 2.35 4.04 -5.13
CA VAL A 101 3.78 4.36 -5.15
C VAL A 101 4.56 3.18 -5.70
N LEU A 102 5.20 3.40 -6.85
CA LEU A 102 6.20 2.49 -7.40
C LEU A 102 7.58 2.93 -6.92
N THR A 103 8.30 2.03 -6.26
CA THR A 103 9.63 2.30 -5.72
C THR A 103 10.52 1.08 -5.84
N ARG A 104 11.83 1.32 -5.79
CA ARG A 104 12.88 0.29 -5.68
C ARG A 104 13.60 0.35 -4.35
N LEU A 105 12.94 0.94 -3.35
CA LEU A 105 13.47 1.03 -2.00
C LEU A 105 13.78 -0.38 -1.49
N ASP A 106 14.98 -0.53 -0.92
CA ASP A 106 15.41 -1.76 -0.25
C ASP A 106 14.68 -1.86 1.09
N LEU A 107 13.61 -2.66 1.12
CA LEU A 107 12.80 -2.87 2.31
C LEU A 107 13.56 -3.58 3.43
N PRO A 108 14.30 -4.68 3.16
CA PRO A 108 15.18 -5.26 4.16
C PRO A 108 16.09 -4.23 4.84
N ALA A 109 16.81 -3.41 4.06
CA ALA A 109 17.68 -2.39 4.62
C ALA A 109 16.92 -1.34 5.45
N LEU A 110 15.72 -0.93 5.03
CA LEU A 110 14.88 -0.01 5.81
C LEU A 110 14.44 -0.62 7.15
N LEU A 111 14.04 -1.89 7.14
CA LEU A 111 13.58 -2.60 8.33
C LEU A 111 14.73 -2.85 9.32
N GLU A 112 15.90 -3.24 8.81
CA GLU A 112 17.13 -3.34 9.61
C GLU A 112 17.51 -2.00 10.24
N PHE A 113 17.47 -0.92 9.45
CA PHE A 113 17.72 0.43 9.96
C PHE A 113 16.73 0.79 11.07
N HIS A 114 15.44 0.57 10.89
CA HIS A 114 14.43 0.86 11.90
C HIS A 114 14.68 0.08 13.20
N ALA A 115 14.94 -1.23 13.09
CA ALA A 115 15.21 -2.10 14.23
C ALA A 115 16.47 -1.72 15.00
N ALA A 116 17.52 -1.24 14.30
CA ALA A 116 18.80 -0.88 14.93
C ALA A 116 18.74 0.43 15.74
N HIS A 117 17.78 1.32 15.48
CA HIS A 117 17.76 2.66 16.08
C HIS A 117 16.71 2.84 17.19
N GLY A 118 15.76 1.91 17.37
CA GLY A 118 14.79 1.95 18.47
C GLY A 118 13.85 3.17 18.49
N ASN A 119 13.66 3.82 17.33
CA ASN A 119 12.78 4.99 17.20
C ASN A 119 11.31 4.57 17.02
N ASP A 120 10.37 5.43 17.42
CA ASP A 120 8.92 5.21 17.23
C ASP A 120 8.50 5.13 15.75
N GLY A 121 9.33 5.66 14.84
CA GLY A 121 9.03 5.67 13.41
C GLY A 121 10.26 5.91 12.54
N THR A 122 10.17 5.47 11.28
CA THR A 122 11.19 5.70 10.26
C THR A 122 10.49 6.06 8.95
N LEU A 123 10.94 7.14 8.31
CA LEU A 123 10.36 7.64 7.07
C LEU A 123 11.40 7.55 5.94
N ALA A 124 11.05 6.81 4.88
CA ALA A 124 11.82 6.81 3.65
C ALA A 124 11.43 8.01 2.79
N VAL A 125 12.42 8.85 2.43
CA VAL A 125 12.22 10.06 1.63
C VAL A 125 13.08 10.02 0.37
N SER A 126 12.58 10.62 -0.71
CA SER A 126 13.35 10.82 -1.95
C SER A 126 13.51 12.31 -2.21
N PRO A 127 14.71 12.79 -2.61
CA PRO A 127 14.89 14.18 -3.02
C PRO A 127 13.96 14.50 -4.19
N TYR A 128 13.26 15.64 -4.09
CA TYR A 128 12.49 16.21 -5.19
C TYR A 128 13.14 17.53 -5.58
N LYS A 129 13.76 17.57 -6.76
CA LYS A 129 14.32 18.81 -7.31
C LYS A 129 13.26 19.53 -8.11
N ILE A 130 13.06 20.81 -7.80
CA ILE A 130 12.25 21.73 -8.60
C ILE A 130 13.22 22.70 -9.24
N ASP A 131 13.35 22.64 -10.56
CA ASP A 131 14.00 23.71 -11.31
C ASP A 131 12.98 24.86 -11.40
N VAL A 132 13.22 25.90 -10.61
CA VAL A 132 12.44 27.14 -10.69
C VAL A 132 13.02 27.95 -11.86
N PRO A 133 12.21 28.34 -12.85
CA PRO A 133 12.67 29.13 -14.00
C PRO A 133 13.16 30.52 -13.61
#